data_AF-A0AAV3SUJ8-F1
#
_entry.id   AF-A0AAV3SUJ8-F1
#
_cell.length_a   1.000
_cell.length_b   1.000
_cell.length_c   1.000
_cell.angle_alpha   90.00
_cell.angle_beta   90.00
_cell.angle_gamma   90.00
#
_symmetry.space_group_name_H-M   'P 1'
#
loop_
_entity.id
_entity.type
_entity.pdbx_description
1 polymer ?
#
loop_
_entity_poly.entity_id
_entity_poly.type
_entity_poly.pdbx_seq_one_letter_code
_entity_poly.pdbx_strand_id
1 'polypeptide(L)'
;MVSTTAVKRALAALATRTDTARRPYVAVIDEADAARGDLRRAAGFADAVGLDRLAEAVDAADRAGDETTAERGCEALTAYRRFRRVAAGDTVENGGGGDPGPDPDGVADHFRSGPGIHKPDTGQDADR
;
A
#
# COMPACT_ATOMS: atom_id res chain seq x y z
N MET A 1 -47.10 -3.54 -32.03
CA MET A 1 -46.12 -2.44 -32.00
C MET A 1 -45.68 -2.28 -30.55
N VAL A 2 -44.42 -2.52 -30.21
CA VAL A 2 -43.94 -2.39 -28.82
C VAL A 2 -43.88 -0.91 -28.48
N SER A 3 -44.56 -0.52 -27.39
CA SER A 3 -44.56 0.88 -26.93
C SER A 3 -43.21 1.25 -26.33
N THR A 4 -42.75 2.46 -26.57
CA THR A 4 -41.52 3.03 -25.97
C THR A 4 -41.53 2.96 -24.44
N THR A 5 -42.71 2.97 -23.81
CA THR A 5 -42.84 2.76 -22.35
C THR A 5 -42.46 1.34 -21.92
N ALA A 6 -42.83 0.33 -22.71
CA ALA A 6 -42.45 -1.06 -22.44
C ALA A 6 -40.93 -1.27 -22.61
N VAL A 7 -40.35 -0.62 -23.62
CA VAL A 7 -38.89 -0.60 -23.83
C VAL A 7 -38.18 0.08 -22.66
N LYS A 8 -38.65 1.25 -22.21
CA LYS A 8 -38.09 1.94 -21.03
C LYS A 8 -38.18 1.09 -19.76
N ARG A 9 -39.31 0.41 -19.54
CA ARG A 9 -39.47 -0.47 -18.37
C ARG A 9 -38.55 -1.69 -18.43
N ALA A 10 -38.37 -2.28 -19.62
CA ALA A 10 -37.47 -3.40 -19.83
C ALA A 10 -36.00 -2.99 -19.62
N LEU A 11 -35.60 -1.83 -20.15
CA LEU A 11 -34.26 -1.26 -19.94
C LEU A 11 -34.00 -0.91 -18.47
N ALA A 12 -34.97 -0.31 -17.77
CA ALA A 12 -34.85 -0.02 -16.34
C ALA A 12 -34.71 -1.31 -15.51
N ALA A 13 -35.54 -2.33 -15.80
CA ALA A 13 -35.45 -3.63 -15.14
C ALA A 13 -34.10 -4.33 -15.42
N LEU A 14 -33.59 -4.20 -16.65
CA LEU A 14 -32.29 -4.75 -17.03
C LEU A 14 -31.12 -4.03 -16.33
N ALA A 15 -31.20 -2.71 -16.19
CA ALA A 15 -30.22 -1.92 -15.44
C ALA A 15 -30.21 -2.33 -13.97
N THR A 16 -31.37 -2.37 -13.31
CA THR A 16 -31.48 -2.79 -11.90
C THR A 16 -31.03 -4.24 -11.68
N ARG A 17 -31.30 -5.16 -12.63
CA ARG A 17 -30.85 -6.55 -12.54
C ARG A 17 -29.34 -6.68 -12.67
N THR A 18 -28.70 -5.90 -13.53
CA THR A 18 -27.24 -5.93 -13.70
C THR A 18 -26.54 -5.26 -12.51
N ASP A 19 -27.12 -4.18 -11.99
CA ASP A 19 -26.67 -3.45 -10.79
C ASP A 19 -26.75 -4.31 -9.52
N THR A 20 -27.74 -5.21 -9.43
CA THR A 20 -27.89 -6.17 -8.32
C THR A 20 -27.12 -7.48 -8.51
N ALA A 21 -26.80 -7.86 -9.75
CA ALA A 21 -26.09 -9.11 -10.05
C ALA A 21 -24.56 -9.03 -9.84
N ARG A 22 -23.96 -7.84 -9.92
CA ARG A 22 -22.56 -7.61 -9.55
C ARG A 22 -22.55 -6.70 -8.33
N ARG A 23 -22.52 -7.30 -7.14
CA ARG A 23 -22.34 -6.62 -5.85
C ARG A 23 -21.32 -5.48 -6.03
N PRO A 24 -21.73 -4.20 -5.96
CA PRO A 24 -20.92 -3.08 -6.46
C PRO A 24 -19.57 -2.94 -5.74
N TYR A 25 -19.48 -3.44 -4.51
CA TYR A 25 -18.23 -3.51 -3.75
C TYR A 25 -17.21 -4.51 -4.30
N VAL A 26 -17.65 -5.63 -4.88
CA VAL A 26 -16.74 -6.65 -5.42
C VAL A 26 -15.91 -6.07 -6.56
N ALA A 27 -16.54 -5.33 -7.48
CA ALA A 27 -15.83 -4.70 -8.60
C ALA A 27 -14.80 -3.66 -8.15
N VAL A 28 -15.12 -2.89 -7.10
CA VAL A 28 -14.19 -1.89 -6.53
C VAL A 28 -13.00 -2.58 -5.88
N ILE A 29 -13.23 -3.66 -5.12
CA ILE A 29 -12.19 -4.42 -4.43
C ILE A 29 -11.30 -5.16 -5.43
N ASP A 30 -11.89 -5.81 -6.43
CA ASP A 30 -11.15 -6.52 -7.47
C ASP A 30 -10.25 -5.55 -8.28
N GLU A 31 -10.76 -4.38 -8.67
CA GLU A 31 -9.94 -3.39 -9.37
C GLU A 31 -8.83 -2.84 -8.47
N ALA A 32 -9.11 -2.58 -7.19
CA ALA A 32 -8.10 -2.12 -6.24
C ALA A 32 -6.97 -3.15 -6.04
N ASP A 33 -7.34 -4.44 -5.89
CA ASP A 33 -6.43 -5.56 -5.74
C ASP A 33 -5.60 -5.79 -7.02
N ALA A 34 -6.22 -5.69 -8.20
CA ALA A 34 -5.49 -5.80 -9.48
C ALA A 34 -4.53 -4.61 -9.71
N ALA A 35 -4.93 -3.40 -9.33
CA ALA A 35 -4.13 -2.20 -9.53
C ALA A 35 -2.92 -2.12 -8.59
N ARG A 36 -2.91 -2.80 -7.44
CA ARG A 36 -1.81 -2.70 -6.46
C ARG A 36 -0.44 -3.15 -6.98
N GLY A 37 -0.42 -3.97 -8.04
CA GLY A 37 0.81 -4.44 -8.70
C GLY A 37 1.43 -3.44 -9.68
N ASP A 38 0.72 -2.36 -10.02
CA ASP A 38 1.17 -1.33 -10.97
C ASP A 38 0.95 0.06 -10.37
N LEU A 39 2.04 0.78 -10.06
CA LEU A 39 1.97 2.08 -9.39
C LEU A 39 1.17 3.13 -10.17
N ARG A 40 1.22 3.10 -11.51
CA ARG A 40 0.49 4.05 -12.34
C ARG A 40 -1.00 3.76 -12.30
N ARG A 41 -1.35 2.47 -12.38
CA ARG A 41 -2.73 2.02 -12.26
C ARG A 41 -3.30 2.26 -10.86
N ALA A 42 -2.51 2.01 -9.82
CA ALA A 42 -2.83 2.29 -8.43
C ALA A 42 -3.12 3.79 -8.21
N ALA A 43 -2.27 4.68 -8.75
CA ALA A 43 -2.49 6.11 -8.69
C ALA A 43 -3.79 6.53 -9.42
N GLY A 44 -4.05 5.95 -10.60
CA GLY A 44 -5.28 6.20 -11.34
C GLY A 44 -6.54 5.72 -10.59
N PHE A 45 -6.47 4.58 -9.91
CA PHE A 45 -7.55 4.10 -9.05
C PHE A 45 -7.79 5.05 -7.87
N ALA A 46 -6.72 5.47 -7.19
CA ALA A 46 -6.83 6.38 -6.05
C ALA A 46 -7.43 7.74 -6.44
N ASP A 47 -7.11 8.24 -7.64
CA ASP A 47 -7.65 9.50 -8.17
C ASP A 47 -9.12 9.37 -8.60
N ALA A 48 -9.47 8.28 -9.30
CA ALA A 48 -10.82 8.10 -9.85
C ALA A 48 -11.86 7.60 -8.82
N VAL A 49 -11.46 6.71 -7.90
CA VAL A 49 -12.37 6.02 -6.96
C VAL A 49 -12.19 6.52 -5.54
N GLY A 50 -10.95 6.76 -5.12
CA GLY A 50 -10.61 7.18 -3.76
C GLY A 50 -10.54 6.03 -2.76
N LEU A 51 -9.68 6.21 -1.74
CA LEU A 51 -9.47 5.20 -0.68
C LEU A 51 -10.65 5.11 0.29
N ASP A 52 -11.39 6.20 0.50
CA ASP A 52 -12.57 6.21 1.36
C ASP A 52 -13.67 5.31 0.78
N ARG A 53 -13.86 5.36 -0.54
CA ARG A 53 -14.81 4.51 -1.25
C ARG A 53 -14.38 3.03 -1.28
N LEU A 54 -13.08 2.76 -1.32
CA LEU A 54 -12.56 1.40 -1.13
C LEU A 54 -12.84 0.89 0.30
N ALA A 55 -12.71 1.75 1.32
CA ALA A 55 -13.08 1.39 2.70
C ALA A 55 -14.58 1.09 2.84
N GLU A 56 -15.45 1.92 2.26
CA GLU A 56 -16.89 1.65 2.22
C GLU A 56 -17.24 0.33 1.50
N ALA A 57 -16.50 -0.01 0.44
CA ALA A 57 -16.67 -1.27 -0.26
C ALA A 57 -16.30 -2.48 0.62
N VAL A 58 -15.23 -2.37 1.40
CA VAL A 58 -14.83 -3.40 2.39
C VAL A 58 -15.91 -3.56 3.46
N ASP A 59 -16.40 -2.46 4.03
CA ASP A 59 -17.48 -2.51 5.03
C ASP A 59 -18.79 -3.08 4.46
N ALA A 60 -19.05 -2.89 3.16
CA ALA A 60 -20.18 -3.50 2.49
C ALA A 60 -19.99 -5.02 2.26
N ALA A 61 -18.76 -5.45 1.95
CA ALA A 61 -18.43 -6.87 1.81
C ALA A 61 -18.54 -7.60 3.15
N ASP A 62 -18.03 -7.00 4.23
CA ASP A 62 -18.12 -7.53 5.59
C ASP A 62 -19.58 -7.67 6.05
N ARG A 63 -20.39 -6.61 5.90
CA ARG A 63 -21.84 -6.67 6.20
C ARG A 63 -22.60 -7.70 5.37
N ALA A 64 -22.10 -8.04 4.19
CA ALA A 64 -22.69 -9.05 3.32
C ALA A 64 -22.19 -10.48 3.60
N GLY A 65 -21.30 -10.66 4.59
CA GLY A 65 -20.68 -11.93 4.95
C GLY A 65 -19.71 -12.46 3.91
N ASP A 66 -19.16 -11.58 3.06
CA ASP A 66 -18.21 -11.94 2.01
C ASP A 66 -16.77 -11.75 2.51
N GLU A 67 -16.37 -12.61 3.45
CA GLU A 67 -15.10 -12.52 4.18
C GLU A 67 -13.90 -12.49 3.22
N THR A 68 -13.89 -13.35 2.19
CA THR A 68 -12.80 -13.40 1.20
C THR A 68 -12.63 -12.10 0.42
N THR A 69 -13.72 -11.41 0.13
CA THR A 69 -13.68 -10.13 -0.57
C THR A 69 -13.28 -9.01 0.38
N ALA A 70 -13.78 -9.02 1.62
CA ALA A 70 -13.40 -8.08 2.66
C ALA A 70 -11.89 -8.14 2.96
N GLU A 71 -11.33 -9.35 3.09
CA GLU A 71 -9.89 -9.56 3.32
C GLU A 71 -9.03 -8.98 2.20
N ARG A 72 -9.36 -9.27 0.93
CA ARG A 72 -8.63 -8.72 -0.23
C ARG A 72 -8.68 -7.19 -0.25
N GLY A 73 -9.84 -6.60 0.05
CA GLY A 73 -9.98 -5.15 0.12
C GLY A 73 -9.20 -4.52 1.27
N CYS A 74 -9.14 -5.17 2.44
CA CYS A 74 -8.29 -4.77 3.57
C CYS A 74 -6.80 -4.82 3.23
N GLU A 75 -6.36 -5.87 2.54
CA GLU A 75 -4.98 -6.01 2.06
C GLU A 75 -4.64 -4.87 1.08
N ALA A 76 -5.53 -4.60 0.12
CA ALA A 76 -5.38 -3.49 -0.81
C ALA A 76 -5.27 -2.14 -0.08
N LEU A 77 -6.18 -1.83 0.85
CA LEU A 77 -6.13 -0.60 1.66
C LEU A 77 -4.80 -0.44 2.40
N THR A 78 -4.29 -1.52 2.96
CA THR A 78 -3.00 -1.52 3.66
C THR A 78 -1.85 -1.18 2.70
N ALA A 79 -1.85 -1.76 1.49
CA ALA A 79 -0.87 -1.43 0.46
C ALA A 79 -0.95 0.05 0.03
N TYR A 80 -2.15 0.57 -0.24
CA TYR A 80 -2.33 1.99 -0.59
C TYR A 80 -1.89 2.95 0.52
N ARG A 81 -2.18 2.65 1.78
CA ARG A 81 -1.72 3.43 2.93
C ARG A 81 -0.19 3.42 3.03
N ARG A 82 0.44 2.27 2.76
CA ARG A 82 1.91 2.16 2.69
C ARG A 82 2.47 3.00 1.54
N PHE A 83 1.87 2.97 0.35
CA PHE A 83 2.29 3.80 -0.77
C PHE A 83 2.23 5.29 -0.42
N ARG A 84 1.15 5.74 0.23
CA ARG A 84 1.01 7.13 0.66
C ARG A 84 2.05 7.52 1.72
N ARG A 85 2.36 6.62 2.65
CA ARG A 85 3.41 6.85 3.67
C ARG A 85 4.79 7.01 3.03
N VAL A 86 5.14 6.09 2.13
CA VAL A 86 6.41 6.15 1.38
C VAL A 86 6.49 7.43 0.53
N ALA A 87 5.40 7.80 -0.16
CA ALA A 87 5.33 9.02 -0.95
C ALA A 87 5.44 10.30 -0.10
N ALA A 88 4.98 10.26 1.15
CA ALA A 88 5.13 11.36 2.10
C ALA A 88 6.55 11.49 2.69
N GLY A 89 7.47 10.60 2.33
CA GLY A 89 8.85 10.58 2.83
C GLY A 89 9.00 9.93 4.21
N ASP A 90 7.93 9.36 4.76
CA ASP A 90 7.90 8.67 6.07
C ASP A 90 8.40 7.22 5.91
N THR A 91 9.58 7.08 5.31
CA THR A 91 10.28 5.80 5.28
C THR A 91 10.73 5.54 6.71
N VAL A 92 10.11 4.57 7.37
CA VAL A 92 10.52 4.11 8.69
C VAL A 92 12.01 3.83 8.62
N GLU A 93 12.79 4.75 9.17
CA GLU A 93 14.20 4.55 9.40
C GLU A 93 14.26 3.34 10.33
N ASN A 94 14.73 2.22 9.81
CA ASN A 94 15.08 1.06 10.61
C ASN A 94 16.37 1.45 11.37
N GLY A 95 16.26 2.42 12.26
CA GLY A 95 17.26 2.83 13.22
C GLY A 95 17.29 1.78 14.30
N GLY A 96 18.36 0.99 14.32
CA GLY A 96 18.61 -0.03 15.33
C GLY A 96 18.40 0.54 16.73
N GLY A 97 17.63 -0.20 17.55
CA GLY A 97 17.41 0.13 18.95
C GLY A 97 18.74 0.18 19.70
N GLY A 98 19.27 1.39 19.84
CA GLY A 98 20.20 1.73 20.91
C GLY A 98 19.37 2.12 22.12
N ASP A 99 19.17 1.17 23.03
CA ASP A 99 19.02 1.53 24.43
C ASP A 99 20.42 1.87 24.96
N PRO A 100 20.61 3.09 25.45
CA PRO A 100 21.37 3.22 26.67
C PRO A 100 20.56 4.05 27.67
N GLY A 101 20.33 3.46 28.84
CA GLY A 101 19.88 4.15 30.04
C GLY A 101 20.77 5.35 30.42
N PRO A 102 20.32 6.13 31.41
CA PRO A 102 20.71 7.53 31.58
C PRO A 102 22.15 7.70 32.07
N ASP A 103 22.82 8.72 31.53
CA ASP A 103 24.17 9.20 31.86
C ASP A 103 24.36 9.42 33.38
N PRO A 104 25.62 9.42 33.85
CA PRO A 104 26.20 10.76 34.05
C PRO A 104 27.73 10.86 33.85
N ASP A 105 28.15 12.07 33.48
CA ASP A 105 29.49 12.63 33.65
C ASP A 105 30.63 12.06 32.79
N GLY A 106 30.91 12.74 31.67
CA GLY A 106 32.12 12.50 30.90
C GLY A 106 32.31 13.53 29.80
N VAL A 107 33.13 14.54 30.08
CA VAL A 107 33.63 15.54 29.15
C VAL A 107 33.96 14.99 27.75
N ALA A 108 33.61 15.80 26.75
CA ALA A 108 33.80 15.56 25.34
C ALA A 108 35.22 15.11 24.98
N ASP A 109 35.32 13.98 24.27
CA ASP A 109 36.39 13.72 23.30
C ASP A 109 35.78 13.03 22.08
N HIS A 110 35.52 13.83 21.05
CA HIS A 110 34.96 13.43 19.75
C HIS A 110 36.02 12.76 18.85
N PHE A 111 36.80 11.81 19.38
CA PHE A 111 37.64 10.94 18.58
C PHE A 111 36.85 9.68 18.20
N ARG A 112 36.21 9.71 17.04
CA ARG A 112 35.69 8.48 16.43
C ARG A 112 36.88 7.60 16.00
N SER A 113 37.25 6.65 16.84
CA SER A 113 38.06 5.51 16.43
C SER A 113 37.23 4.68 15.45
N GLY A 114 37.31 5.01 14.15
CA GLY A 114 36.83 4.12 13.10
C GLY A 114 37.63 2.81 13.15
N PRO A 115 37.03 1.68 12.74
CA PRO A 115 37.75 0.41 12.68
C PRO A 115 38.95 0.56 11.73
N GLY A 116 40.16 0.44 12.28
CA GLY A 116 41.39 0.54 11.51
C GLY A 116 41.43 -0.52 10.41
N ILE A 117 41.49 -0.09 9.16
CA ILE A 117 41.87 -0.94 8.05
C ILE A 117 43.37 -1.22 8.19
N HIS A 118 43.73 -2.42 8.65
CA HIS A 118 45.12 -2.89 8.61
C HIS A 118 45.59 -2.92 7.16
N LYS A 119 46.63 -2.12 6.85
CA LYS A 119 47.32 -2.17 5.56
C LYS A 119 48.09 -3.49 5.49
N PRO A 120 47.89 -4.34 4.47
CA PRO A 120 48.70 -5.54 4.32
C PRO A 120 50.15 -5.17 4.00
N ASP A 121 51.10 -5.81 4.68
CA ASP A 121 52.52 -5.75 4.37
C ASP A 121 52.76 -6.30 2.97
N THR A 122 52.78 -5.41 1.99
CA THR A 122 53.30 -5.72 0.66
C THR A 122 54.80 -5.49 0.71
N GLY A 123 55.52 -6.51 1.16
CA GLY A 123 56.96 -6.61 1.00
C GLY A 123 57.30 -6.58 -0.49
N GLN A 124 57.74 -5.42 -0.96
CA GLN A 124 58.51 -5.33 -2.19
C GLN A 124 59.98 -5.35 -1.80
N ASP A 125 60.59 -6.53 -1.85
CA ASP A 125 62.05 -6.64 -1.90
C ASP A 125 62.50 -6.01 -3.22
N ALA A 126 62.99 -4.78 -3.14
CA ALA A 126 63.70 -4.14 -4.23
C ALA A 126 65.15 -4.65 -4.21
N ASP A 127 65.52 -5.32 -5.30
CA ASP A 127 66.89 -5.58 -5.73
C ASP A 127 67.88 -4.48 -5.29
N ARG A 128 68.97 -4.90 -4.65
CA ARG A 128 70.26 -4.22 -4.74
C ARG A 128 71.43 -5.15 -4.48
#